data_AF-A0A2V7VLN5-F1
#
_entry.id   AF-A0A2V7VLN5-F1
#
_cell.length_a   1.000
_cell.length_b   1.000
_cell.length_c   1.000
_cell.angle_alpha   90.00
_cell.angle_beta   90.00
_cell.angle_gamma   90.00
#
_symmetry.space_group_name_H-M   'P 1'
#
loop_
_entity.id
_entity.type
_entity.pdbx_description
1 polymer ?
#
loop_
_entity_poly.entity_id
_entity_poly.type
_entity_poly.pdbx_seq_one_letter_code
_entity_poly.pdbx_strand_id
1 'polypeptide(L)'
;PSRVSASPDEQAIRRLIIDYAQAIEARDIPLFKKVKPNLSKEEEERLRRAFETIQSQVVKITVLAIEIQGGQATARLARRDTINGSLVSSFPQTLSLGKGAGGWTIEQISR
;
A
#
# COMPACT_ATOMS: atom_id res chain seq x y z
N PRO A 1 21.09 -19.51 -13.37
CA PRO A 1 19.89 -18.80 -12.87
C PRO A 1 20.20 -17.99 -11.61
N SER A 2 20.54 -16.72 -11.77
CA SER A 2 20.89 -15.82 -10.67
C SER A 2 19.62 -15.48 -9.88
N ARG A 3 19.52 -15.96 -8.63
CA ARG A 3 18.58 -15.36 -7.67
C ARG A 3 19.07 -13.93 -7.44
N VAL A 4 18.43 -12.97 -8.08
CA VAL A 4 18.67 -11.56 -7.79
C VAL A 4 18.19 -11.37 -6.35
N SER A 5 19.11 -11.29 -5.41
CA SER A 5 18.77 -10.89 -4.04
C SER A 5 18.13 -9.51 -4.13
N ALA A 6 16.90 -9.37 -3.65
CA ALA A 6 16.18 -8.10 -3.63
C ALA A 6 17.07 -7.02 -2.97
N SER A 7 17.22 -5.87 -3.63
CA SER A 7 18.01 -4.76 -3.08
C SER A 7 17.43 -4.32 -1.72
N PRO A 8 18.22 -3.67 -0.85
CA PRO A 8 17.70 -3.14 0.41
C PRO A 8 16.48 -2.22 0.21
N ASP A 9 16.46 -1.47 -0.90
CA ASP A 9 15.33 -0.62 -1.28
C ASP A 9 14.10 -1.45 -1.68
N GLU A 10 14.27 -2.52 -2.45
CA GLU A 10 13.15 -3.40 -2.80
C GLU A 10 12.56 -4.07 -1.55
N GLN A 11 13.40 -4.49 -0.60
CA GLN A 11 12.95 -5.05 0.68
C GLN A 11 12.18 -4.01 1.50
N ALA A 12 12.67 -2.77 1.56
CA ALA A 12 11.98 -1.66 2.24
C ALA A 12 10.64 -1.34 1.58
N ILE A 13 10.56 -1.33 0.25
CA ILE A 13 9.31 -1.12 -0.50
C ILE A 13 8.32 -2.26 -0.23
N ARG A 14 8.77 -3.52 -0.24
CA ARG A 14 7.92 -4.66 0.09
C ARG A 14 7.38 -4.55 1.52
N ARG A 15 8.20 -4.10 2.47
CA ARG A 15 7.76 -3.85 3.85
C ARG A 15 6.73 -2.73 3.92
N LEU A 16 6.96 -1.62 3.23
CA LEU A 16 6.01 -0.51 3.10
C LEU A 16 4.64 -0.97 2.55
N ILE A 17 4.63 -1.86 1.56
CA ILE A 17 3.40 -2.43 0.98
C ILE A 17 2.66 -3.32 2.00
N ILE A 18 3.39 -4.10 2.81
CA ILE A 18 2.81 -4.89 3.89
C ILE A 18 2.18 -3.97 4.95
N ASP A 19 2.90 -2.94 5.38
CA ASP A 19 2.41 -1.98 6.37
C ASP A 19 1.18 -1.21 5.84
N TYR A 20 1.15 -0.91 4.53
CA TYR A 20 -0.02 -0.35 3.85
C TYR A 20 -1.24 -1.29 3.88
N ALA A 21 -1.07 -2.58 3.59
CA ALA A 21 -2.16 -3.56 3.72
C ALA A 21 -2.66 -3.65 5.17
N GLN A 22 -1.74 -3.71 6.14
CA GLN A 22 -2.07 -3.78 7.56
C GLN A 22 -2.82 -2.53 8.04
N ALA A 23 -2.43 -1.34 7.59
CA ALA A 23 -3.14 -0.10 7.92
C ALA A 23 -4.60 -0.14 7.48
N ILE A 24 -4.87 -0.73 6.33
CA ILE A 24 -6.24 -0.88 5.83
C ILE A 24 -6.97 -1.95 6.66
N GLU A 25 -6.42 -3.15 6.79
CA GLU A 25 -7.07 -4.25 7.55
C GLU A 25 -7.37 -3.87 9.00
N ALA A 26 -6.42 -3.25 9.68
CA ALA A 26 -6.55 -2.78 11.05
C ALA A 26 -7.43 -1.53 11.19
N ARG A 27 -7.79 -0.88 10.07
CA ARG A 27 -8.50 0.41 10.03
C ARG A 27 -7.73 1.51 10.79
N ASP A 28 -6.40 1.47 10.69
CA ASP A 28 -5.48 2.33 11.42
C ASP A 28 -5.05 3.52 10.56
N ILE A 29 -5.76 4.64 10.72
CA ILE A 29 -5.45 5.91 10.04
C ILE A 29 -4.05 6.41 10.40
N PRO A 30 -3.62 6.44 11.68
CA PRO A 30 -2.23 6.76 12.03
C PRO A 30 -1.18 5.92 11.27
N LEU A 31 -1.36 4.60 11.16
CA LEU A 31 -0.45 3.74 10.39
C LEU A 31 -0.52 4.06 8.90
N PHE A 32 -1.71 4.34 8.36
CA PHE A 32 -1.87 4.77 6.97
C PHE A 32 -1.11 6.06 6.67
N LYS A 33 -1.15 7.04 7.59
CA LYS A 33 -0.40 8.31 7.46
C LYS A 33 1.10 8.11 7.53
N LYS A 34 1.60 7.08 8.22
CA LYS A 34 3.04 6.76 8.21
C LYS A 34 3.51 6.31 6.83
N VAL A 35 2.69 5.50 6.14
CA VAL A 35 3.04 5.00 4.80
C VAL A 35 2.72 5.98 3.68
N LYS A 36 1.71 6.85 3.86
CA LYS A 36 1.34 7.95 2.94
C LYS A 36 1.27 9.27 3.71
N PRO A 37 2.40 9.95 3.97
CA PRO A 37 2.44 11.17 4.78
C PRO A 37 1.77 12.37 4.09
N ASN A 38 1.64 12.34 2.77
CA ASN A 38 0.95 13.36 1.97
C ASN A 38 -0.57 13.09 1.83
N LEU A 39 -1.18 12.37 2.78
CA LEU A 39 -2.61 12.11 2.78
C LEU A 39 -3.41 13.42 2.93
N SER A 40 -4.28 13.71 1.97
CA SER A 40 -5.14 14.89 2.07
C SER A 40 -6.25 14.70 3.11
N LYS A 41 -6.81 15.80 3.63
CA LYS A 41 -7.94 15.72 4.57
C LYS A 41 -9.16 15.02 3.96
N GLU A 42 -9.41 15.22 2.67
CA GLU A 42 -10.51 14.57 1.96
C GLU A 42 -10.28 13.07 1.81
N GLU A 43 -9.05 12.65 1.54
CA GLU A 43 -8.69 11.23 1.50
C GLU A 43 -8.82 10.58 2.88
N GLU A 44 -8.37 11.27 3.93
CA GLU A 44 -8.51 10.82 5.31
C GLU A 44 -9.98 10.66 5.73
N GLU A 45 -10.84 11.65 5.45
CA GLU A 45 -12.28 11.58 5.67
C GLU A 45 -12.91 10.38 4.97
N ARG A 46 -12.56 10.16 3.69
CA ARG A 46 -13.06 9.00 2.92
C ARG A 46 -12.60 7.67 3.52
N LEU A 47 -11.33 7.56 3.94
CA LEU A 47 -10.81 6.37 4.60
C LEU A 47 -11.53 6.11 5.93
N ARG A 48 -11.74 7.16 6.75
CA ARG A 48 -12.47 7.06 8.01
C ARG A 48 -13.88 6.52 7.82
N ARG A 49 -14.65 7.10 6.88
CA ARG A 49 -16.02 6.64 6.56
C ARG A 49 -16.04 5.20 6.04
N ALA A 50 -15.06 4.81 5.22
CA ALA A 50 -14.93 3.43 4.77
C ALA A 50 -14.64 2.48 5.95
N PHE A 51 -13.80 2.88 6.90
CA PHE A 51 -13.46 2.07 8.06
C PHE A 51 -14.61 1.90 9.05
N GLU A 52 -15.47 2.90 9.21
CA GLU A 52 -16.66 2.83 10.07
C GLU A 52 -17.73 1.87 9.53
N THR A 53 -17.82 1.72 8.21
CA THR A 53 -18.85 0.87 7.57
C THR A 53 -18.43 -0.59 7.43
N ILE A 54 -17.14 -0.89 7.56
CA ILE A 54 -16.56 -2.22 7.35
C ILE A 54 -16.34 -2.92 8.70
N GLN A 55 -17.13 -3.96 8.98
CA GLN A 55 -16.99 -4.77 10.19
C GLN A 55 -15.73 -5.64 10.16
N SER A 56 -15.48 -6.32 9.03
CA SER A 56 -14.29 -7.13 8.79
C SER A 56 -13.84 -7.01 7.34
N GLN A 57 -12.56 -6.74 7.13
CA GLN A 57 -11.93 -6.80 5.82
C GLN A 57 -10.58 -7.50 5.88
N VAL A 58 -10.30 -8.26 4.83
CA VAL A 58 -9.00 -8.87 4.56
C VAL A 58 -8.52 -8.34 3.21
N VAL A 59 -7.34 -7.76 3.19
CA VAL A 59 -6.72 -7.11 2.04
C VAL A 59 -5.49 -7.93 1.64
N LYS A 60 -5.64 -8.71 0.59
CA LYS A 60 -4.52 -9.46 0.00
C LYS A 60 -3.89 -8.64 -1.11
N ILE A 61 -2.63 -8.27 -0.93
CA ILE A 61 -1.83 -7.61 -1.95
C ILE A 61 -0.82 -8.60 -2.53
N THR A 62 -0.83 -8.72 -3.86
CA THR A 62 0.21 -9.42 -4.61
C THR A 62 1.06 -8.38 -5.34
N VAL A 63 2.38 -8.39 -5.09
CA VAL A 63 3.32 -7.52 -5.80
C VAL A 63 3.59 -8.14 -7.17
N LEU A 64 3.22 -7.44 -8.24
CA LEU A 64 3.43 -7.88 -9.63
C LEU A 64 4.79 -7.41 -10.15
N ALA A 65 5.16 -6.16 -9.87
CA ALA A 65 6.45 -5.59 -10.25
C ALA A 65 6.85 -4.46 -9.30
N ILE A 66 8.16 -4.27 -9.13
CA ILE A 66 8.75 -3.10 -8.47
C ILE A 66 9.84 -2.58 -9.39
N GLU A 67 9.70 -1.33 -9.83
CA GLU A 67 10.67 -0.63 -10.68
C GLU A 67 11.26 0.52 -9.86
N ILE A 68 12.55 0.44 -9.51
CA ILE A 68 13.24 1.45 -8.70
C ILE A 68 14.13 2.29 -9.60
N GLN A 69 13.99 3.61 -9.51
CA GLN A 69 14.73 4.60 -10.28
C GLN A 69 15.31 5.63 -9.31
N GLY A 70 16.45 5.30 -8.69
CA GLY A 70 17.10 6.15 -7.70
C GLY A 70 16.22 6.36 -6.45
N GLY A 71 15.81 7.61 -6.20
CA GLY A 71 14.95 7.98 -5.07
C GLY A 71 13.44 7.82 -5.33
N GLN A 72 13.07 7.27 -6.48
CA GLN A 72 11.69 7.07 -6.90
C GLN A 72 11.46 5.60 -7.24
N ALA A 73 10.25 5.09 -7.02
CA ALA A 73 9.89 3.73 -7.39
C ALA A 73 8.41 3.60 -7.77
N THR A 74 8.13 2.67 -8.68
CA THR A 74 6.77 2.32 -9.09
C THR A 74 6.53 0.85 -8.74
N ALA A 75 5.52 0.58 -7.90
CA ALA A 75 5.10 -0.77 -7.59
C ALA A 75 3.74 -1.07 -8.24
N ARG A 76 3.69 -2.10 -9.10
CA ARG A 76 2.44 -2.64 -9.65
C ARG A 76 1.97 -3.77 -8.76
N LEU A 77 0.71 -3.70 -8.35
CA LEU A 77 0.09 -4.59 -7.38
C LEU A 77 -1.21 -5.16 -7.95
N ALA A 78 -1.58 -6.37 -7.52
CA ALA A 78 -2.95 -6.86 -7.59
C ALA A 78 -3.52 -6.88 -6.17
N ARG A 79 -4.57 -6.09 -5.92
CA ARG A 79 -5.25 -6.02 -4.64
C ARG A 79 -6.53 -6.83 -4.69
N ARG A 80 -6.76 -7.63 -3.65
CA ARG A 80 -7.95 -8.46 -3.47
C ARG A 80 -8.54 -8.20 -2.09
N ASP A 81 -9.76 -7.69 -2.06
CA ASP A 81 -10.45 -7.33 -0.82
C ASP A 81 -11.60 -8.30 -0.55
N THR A 82 -11.56 -8.93 0.61
CA THR A 82 -12.64 -9.76 1.13
C THR A 82 -13.28 -9.03 2.29
N ILE A 83 -14.56 -8.67 2.18
CA ILE A 83 -15.29 -7.95 3.21
C ILE A 83 -16.40 -8.86 3.73
N ASN A 84 -16.47 -9.04 5.05
CA ASN A 84 -17.45 -9.91 5.71
C ASN A 84 -17.52 -11.34 5.12
N GLY A 85 -16.37 -11.90 4.72
CA GLY A 85 -16.26 -13.24 4.15
C GLY A 85 -16.57 -13.35 2.65
N SER A 86 -17.06 -12.27 2.02
CA SER A 86 -17.33 -12.23 0.58
C SER A 86 -16.22 -11.51 -0.16
N LEU A 87 -15.76 -12.08 -1.28
CA LEU A 87 -14.83 -11.39 -2.18
C LEU A 87 -15.58 -10.21 -2.83
N VAL A 88 -15.19 -8.99 -2.50
CA VAL A 88 -15.87 -7.79 -2.99
C VAL A 88 -15.18 -7.22 -4.22
N SER A 89 -13.85 -7.29 -4.28
CA SER A 89 -13.12 -6.72 -5.41
C SER A 89 -11.73 -7.34 -5.60
N SER A 90 -11.31 -7.39 -6.87
CA SER A 90 -9.93 -7.72 -7.26
C SER A 90 -9.55 -6.79 -8.39
N PHE A 91 -8.57 -5.90 -8.18
CA PHE A 91 -8.18 -4.90 -9.16
C PHE A 91 -6.67 -4.63 -9.12
N PRO A 92 -6.06 -4.28 -10.26
CA PRO A 92 -4.68 -3.80 -10.28
C PRO A 92 -4.59 -2.43 -9.59
N GLN A 93 -3.47 -2.17 -8.94
CA GLN A 93 -3.16 -0.87 -8.32
C GLN A 93 -1.71 -0.53 -8.58
N THR A 94 -1.42 0.72 -8.89
CA THR A 94 -0.06 1.24 -9.01
C THR A 94 0.22 2.18 -7.85
N LEU A 95 1.34 1.95 -7.16
CA LEU A 95 1.86 2.85 -6.14
C LEU A 95 3.08 3.57 -6.71
N SER A 96 3.04 4.90 -6.69
CA SER A 96 4.23 5.73 -6.88
C SER A 96 4.82 6.03 -5.51
N LEU A 97 6.12 5.79 -5.36
CA LEU A 97 6.85 5.83 -4.10
C LEU A 97 8.03 6.79 -4.20
N GLY A 98 8.24 7.56 -3.14
CA GLY A 98 9.39 8.44 -2.97
C GLY A 98 10.22 8.06 -1.76
N LYS A 99 11.55 8.14 -1.89
CA LYS A 99 12.50 7.94 -0.79
C LYS A 99 12.78 9.27 -0.12
N GLY A 100 12.24 9.45 1.09
CA GLY A 100 12.48 10.61 1.95
C GLY A 100 13.52 10.33 3.04
N ALA A 101 13.73 11.31 3.93
CA ALA A 101 14.65 11.20 5.06
C ALA A 101 14.31 10.04 6.03
N GLY A 102 13.03 9.66 6.11
CA GLY A 102 12.54 8.55 6.94
C GLY A 102 12.41 7.21 6.20
N GLY A 103 12.87 7.11 4.95
CA GLY A 103 12.71 5.93 4.10
C GLY A 103 11.66 6.11 3.01
N TRP A 104 11.21 4.99 2.44
CA TRP A 104 10.23 4.96 1.35
C TRP A 104 8.83 5.28 1.85
N THR A 105 8.10 6.08 1.09
CA THR A 105 6.70 6.44 1.36
C THR A 105 5.89 6.42 0.07
N ILE A 106 4.58 6.21 0.19
CA ILE A 106 3.63 6.27 -0.92
C ILE A 106 3.32 7.73 -1.19
N GLU A 107 3.62 8.18 -2.42
CA GLU A 107 3.28 9.51 -2.89
C GLU A 107 1.92 9.50 -3.57
N GLN A 108 1.66 8.50 -4.42
CA GLN A 108 0.44 8.39 -5.19
C GLN A 108 -0.08 6.96 -5.25
N ILE A 109 -1.41 6.83 -5.28
CA ILE A 109 -2.13 5.57 -5.48
C ILE A 109 -3.02 5.74 -6.70
N SER A 110 -2.88 4.86 -7.67
CA SER A 110 -3.71 4.85 -8.88
C SER A 110 -4.28 3.46 -9.13
N ARG A 111 -5.52 3.38 -9.61
CA ARG A 111 -6.19 2.14 -10.03
C ARG A 111 -6.26 2.09 -11.54
#